data_AF-A0A9Q0YBU7-F1
#
_entry.id   AF-A0A9Q0YBU7-F1
#
_cell.length_a   1.000
_cell.length_b   1.000
_cell.length_c   1.000
_cell.angle_alpha   90.00
_cell.angle_beta   90.00
_cell.angle_gamma   90.00
#
_symmetry.space_group_name_H-M   'P 1'
#
loop_
_entity.id
_entity.type
_entity.pdbx_description
1 polymer ?
#
loop_
_entity_poly.entity_id
_entity_poly.type
_entity_poly.pdbx_seq_one_letter_code
_entity_poly.pdbx_strand_id
1 'polypeptide(L)'
;MTPSVSTSLTSASEIIPVLSPQPLSEKARDTLQQVKDFIKNVVMPNETVFLQQHSEASTPWYNPPIMEEMKAKAKKQGLWNLFLPAESGFTQLEYAYMAEQMGRSPIASEVFNCSAPDTGNMEVLHLYGNDAQKEKWLRPLLDGTIRSCFGMTGMNIYTVVILALMSTDCLFKGHP
;
A
#
# COMPACT_ATOMS: atom_id res chain seq x y z
N MET A 1 -49.05 26.42 7.07
CA MET A 1 -48.47 25.29 6.34
C MET A 1 -46.95 25.41 6.43
N THR A 2 -46.34 24.73 7.40
CA THR A 2 -44.88 24.64 7.53
C THR A 2 -44.38 23.48 6.66
N PRO A 3 -43.36 23.66 5.82
CA PRO A 3 -42.83 22.54 5.05
C PRO A 3 -41.99 21.65 5.96
N SER A 4 -42.34 20.36 6.04
CA SER A 4 -41.53 19.34 6.66
C SER A 4 -40.31 19.05 5.80
N VAL A 5 -39.13 19.48 6.25
CA VAL A 5 -37.86 19.05 5.67
C VAL A 5 -37.64 17.60 6.10
N SER A 6 -37.81 16.68 5.16
CA SER A 6 -37.43 15.27 5.31
C SER A 6 -35.91 15.17 5.35
N THR A 7 -35.32 15.16 6.53
CA THR A 7 -33.91 14.79 6.74
C THR A 7 -33.79 13.27 6.55
N SER A 8 -33.61 12.83 5.30
CA SER A 8 -33.07 11.50 5.05
C SER A 8 -31.63 11.51 5.58
N LEU A 9 -31.40 10.83 6.69
CA LEU A 9 -30.07 10.58 7.22
C LEU A 9 -29.35 9.67 6.23
N THR A 10 -28.61 10.25 5.29
CA THR A 10 -27.59 9.53 4.53
C THR A 10 -26.55 9.02 5.53
N SER A 11 -26.13 7.77 5.34
CA SER A 11 -25.20 7.10 6.24
C SER A 11 -23.91 7.92 6.36
N ALA A 12 -23.27 7.95 7.53
CA ALA A 12 -21.98 8.63 7.71
C ALA A 12 -20.89 8.11 6.74
N SER A 13 -21.07 6.89 6.19
CA SER A 13 -20.22 6.33 5.14
C SER A 13 -20.40 6.97 3.76
N GLU A 14 -21.46 7.75 3.54
CA GLU A 14 -21.76 8.45 2.29
C GLU A 14 -21.26 9.90 2.30
N ILE A 15 -20.98 10.45 3.48
CA ILE A 15 -20.39 11.78 3.63
C ILE A 15 -18.87 11.65 3.57
N ILE A 16 -18.34 11.70 2.36
CA ILE A 16 -16.91 11.96 2.15
C ILE A 16 -16.65 13.39 2.65
N PRO A 17 -15.85 13.63 3.71
CA PRO A 17 -15.50 14.99 4.09
C PRO A 17 -14.86 15.64 2.87
N VAL A 18 -15.37 16.81 2.49
CA VAL A 18 -14.82 17.61 1.40
C VAL A 18 -13.46 18.11 1.88
N LEU A 19 -12.41 17.31 1.63
CA LEU A 19 -11.03 17.63 1.99
C LEU A 19 -10.45 18.71 1.06
N SER A 20 -11.09 18.94 -0.10
CA SER A 20 -10.74 19.98 -1.06
C SER A 20 -11.99 20.51 -1.76
N PRO A 21 -12.06 21.81 -2.06
CA PRO A 21 -13.14 22.38 -2.87
C PRO A 21 -13.14 21.87 -4.32
N GLN A 22 -12.04 21.24 -4.78
CA GLN A 22 -11.98 20.65 -6.11
C GLN A 22 -12.44 19.19 -6.08
N PRO A 23 -13.36 18.78 -6.96
CA PRO A 23 -13.79 17.39 -7.05
C PRO A 23 -12.64 16.50 -7.54
N LEU A 24 -12.62 15.25 -7.09
CA LEU A 24 -11.69 14.23 -7.59
C LEU A 24 -11.80 14.11 -9.12
N SER A 25 -10.70 13.75 -9.80
CA SER A 25 -10.78 13.44 -11.24
C SER A 25 -11.73 12.26 -11.49
N GLU A 26 -12.25 12.16 -12.71
CA GLU A 26 -13.10 11.03 -13.12
C GLU A 26 -12.36 9.69 -12.93
N LYS A 27 -11.11 9.63 -13.40
CA LYS A 27 -10.20 8.48 -13.19
C LYS A 27 -10.07 8.12 -11.71
N ALA A 28 -9.90 9.10 -10.83
CA ALA A 28 -9.78 8.84 -9.39
C ALA A 28 -11.08 8.34 -8.77
N ARG A 29 -12.25 8.84 -9.19
CA ARG A 29 -13.55 8.33 -8.72
C ARG A 29 -13.78 6.89 -9.16
N ASP A 30 -13.49 6.57 -10.41
CA ASP A 30 -13.65 5.23 -10.96
C ASP A 30 -12.70 4.25 -10.27
N THR A 31 -11.44 4.63 -10.11
CA THR A 31 -10.43 3.81 -9.41
C THR A 31 -10.78 3.64 -7.94
N LEU A 32 -11.27 4.69 -7.27
CA LEU A 32 -11.74 4.59 -5.89
C LEU A 32 -12.90 3.60 -5.75
N GLN A 33 -13.84 3.59 -6.71
CA GLN A 33 -14.94 2.63 -6.72
C GLN A 33 -14.41 1.21 -6.94
N GLN A 34 -13.48 1.01 -7.88
CA GLN A 34 -12.82 -0.28 -8.10
C GLN A 34 -12.08 -0.77 -6.84
N VAL A 35 -11.37 0.11 -6.12
CA VAL A 35 -10.71 -0.22 -4.86
C VAL A 35 -11.73 -0.65 -3.80
N LYS A 36 -12.84 0.09 -3.64
CA LYS A 36 -13.92 -0.28 -2.71
C LYS A 36 -14.49 -1.66 -3.01
N ASP A 37 -14.80 -1.91 -4.29
CA ASP A 37 -15.37 -3.18 -4.72
C ASP A 37 -14.37 -4.33 -4.58
N PHE A 38 -13.10 -4.09 -4.90
CA PHE A 38 -12.04 -5.08 -4.74
C PHE A 38 -11.86 -5.45 -3.25
N ILE A 39 -11.83 -4.46 -2.36
CA ILE A 39 -11.70 -4.72 -0.92
C ILE A 39 -12.90 -5.51 -0.40
N LYS A 40 -14.12 -5.10 -0.76
CA LYS A 40 -15.36 -5.76 -0.31
C LYS A 40 -15.49 -7.20 -0.84
N ASN A 41 -15.19 -7.41 -2.12
CA ASN A 41 -15.51 -8.67 -2.80
C ASN A 41 -14.32 -9.64 -2.87
N VAL A 42 -13.08 -9.15 -2.73
CA VAL A 42 -11.86 -9.96 -2.84
C VAL A 42 -11.09 -9.96 -1.53
N VAL A 43 -10.78 -8.80 -0.94
CA VAL A 43 -9.89 -8.77 0.23
C VAL A 43 -10.59 -9.28 1.49
N MET A 44 -11.69 -8.64 1.90
CA MET A 44 -12.39 -8.95 3.15
C MET A 44 -12.80 -10.43 3.26
N PRO A 45 -13.36 -11.09 2.22
CA PRO A 45 -13.71 -12.51 2.30
C PRO A 45 -12.49 -13.43 2.47
N ASN A 46 -11.31 -13.00 2.02
CA ASN A 46 -10.08 -13.80 2.08
C ASN A 46 -9.22 -13.50 3.32
N GLU A 47 -9.62 -12.58 4.20
CA GLU A 47 -8.92 -12.30 5.46
C GLU A 47 -8.81 -13.55 6.34
N THR A 48 -9.91 -14.30 6.48
CA THR A 48 -9.93 -15.55 7.25
C THR A 48 -8.97 -16.59 6.65
N VAL A 49 -8.95 -16.72 5.33
CA VAL A 49 -8.05 -17.64 4.62
C VAL A 49 -6.60 -17.24 4.82
N PHE A 50 -6.29 -15.94 4.72
CA PHE A 50 -4.96 -15.40 4.97
C PHE A 50 -4.50 -15.71 6.40
N LEU A 51 -5.33 -15.46 7.40
CA LEU A 51 -5.00 -15.73 8.81
C LEU A 51 -4.79 -17.22 9.07
N GLN A 52 -5.62 -18.08 8.50
CA GLN A 52 -5.47 -19.52 8.62
C GLN A 52 -4.14 -20.00 8.02
N GLN A 53 -3.87 -19.66 6.76
CA GLN A 53 -2.63 -20.03 6.08
C GLN A 53 -1.38 -19.49 6.80
N HIS A 54 -1.47 -18.29 7.38
CA HIS A 54 -0.37 -17.72 8.16
C HIS A 54 -0.18 -18.45 9.49
N SER A 55 -1.26 -18.87 10.16
CA SER A 55 -1.18 -19.60 11.44
C SER A 55 -0.61 -21.01 11.31
N GLU A 56 -0.82 -21.65 10.15
CA GLU A 56 -0.31 -22.99 9.82
C GLU A 56 1.16 -22.97 9.37
N ALA A 57 1.71 -21.77 9.12
CA ALA A 57 3.07 -21.63 8.64
C ALA A 57 4.11 -21.95 9.71
N SER A 58 5.20 -22.60 9.30
CA SER A 58 6.32 -22.93 10.20
C SER A 58 7.12 -21.70 10.65
N THR A 59 6.98 -20.57 9.96
CA THR A 59 7.70 -19.33 10.26
C THR A 59 6.77 -18.12 10.22
N PRO A 60 6.91 -17.15 11.14
CA PRO A 60 6.12 -15.91 11.12
C PRO A 60 6.33 -15.04 9.87
N TRP A 61 7.42 -15.24 9.14
CA TRP A 61 7.77 -14.47 7.93
C TRP A 61 7.21 -15.08 6.64
N TYR A 62 6.32 -16.06 6.77
CA TYR A 62 5.71 -16.73 5.64
C TYR A 62 4.65 -15.82 4.99
N ASN A 63 4.76 -15.64 3.68
CA ASN A 63 3.76 -14.93 2.88
C ASN A 63 2.74 -15.95 2.33
N PRO A 64 1.47 -15.91 2.78
CA PRO A 64 0.47 -16.87 2.35
C PRO A 64 0.18 -16.83 0.85
N PRO A 65 -0.05 -17.98 0.18
CA PRO A 65 -0.37 -18.03 -1.25
C PRO A 65 -1.58 -17.17 -1.64
N ILE A 66 -2.57 -17.04 -0.76
CA ILE A 66 -3.75 -16.20 -1.02
C ILE A 66 -3.39 -14.73 -1.24
N MET A 67 -2.32 -14.24 -0.60
CA MET A 67 -1.84 -12.87 -0.81
C MET A 67 -1.36 -12.67 -2.24
N GLU A 68 -0.57 -13.60 -2.77
CA GLU A 68 -0.05 -13.53 -4.14
C GLU A 68 -1.16 -13.66 -5.19
N GLU A 69 -2.18 -14.49 -4.92
CA GLU A 69 -3.37 -14.56 -5.77
C GLU A 69 -4.15 -13.24 -5.81
N MET A 70 -4.31 -12.57 -4.67
CA MET A 70 -4.97 -11.27 -4.58
C MET A 70 -4.15 -10.17 -5.28
N LYS A 71 -2.83 -10.15 -5.09
CA LYS A 71 -1.92 -9.23 -5.80
C LYS A 71 -2.00 -9.42 -7.30
N ALA A 72 -2.00 -10.65 -7.79
CA ALA A 72 -2.14 -10.95 -9.22
C ALA A 72 -3.46 -10.42 -9.80
N LYS A 73 -4.57 -10.58 -9.05
CA LYS A 73 -5.88 -10.01 -9.43
C LYS A 73 -5.85 -8.48 -9.46
N ALA A 74 -5.26 -7.84 -8.45
CA ALA A 74 -5.14 -6.39 -8.38
C ALA A 74 -4.30 -5.82 -9.53
N LYS A 75 -3.12 -6.41 -9.79
CA LYS A 75 -2.23 -6.04 -10.89
C LYS A 75 -2.91 -6.17 -12.26
N LYS A 76 -3.70 -7.23 -12.47
CA LYS A 76 -4.49 -7.42 -13.70
C LYS A 76 -5.57 -6.35 -13.90
N GLN A 77 -6.11 -5.80 -12.82
CA GLN A 77 -7.10 -4.71 -12.86
C GLN A 77 -6.47 -3.31 -12.90
N GLY A 78 -5.13 -3.20 -12.89
CA GLY A 78 -4.44 -1.92 -12.84
C GLY A 78 -4.48 -1.24 -11.46
N LEU A 79 -4.88 -1.96 -10.42
CA LEU A 79 -4.92 -1.47 -9.03
C LEU A 79 -3.57 -1.72 -8.35
N TRP A 80 -2.50 -1.07 -8.84
CA TRP A 80 -1.13 -1.38 -8.43
C TRP A 80 -0.27 -0.11 -8.32
N ASN A 81 0.58 -0.02 -7.30
CA ASN A 81 1.45 1.15 -7.04
C ASN A 81 0.70 2.48 -6.96
N LEU A 82 -0.54 2.46 -6.46
CA LEU A 82 -1.46 3.61 -6.47
C LEU A 82 -0.89 4.83 -5.71
N PHE A 83 0.01 4.59 -4.75
CA PHE A 83 0.63 5.58 -3.89
C PHE A 83 1.66 6.48 -4.58
N LEU A 84 2.23 6.08 -5.72
CA LEU A 84 3.35 6.78 -6.35
C LEU A 84 2.85 7.56 -7.58
N PRO A 85 2.80 8.91 -7.54
CA PRO A 85 2.24 9.71 -8.64
C PRO A 85 2.89 9.48 -10.00
N ALA A 86 4.19 9.21 -10.02
CA ALA A 86 4.92 8.92 -11.26
C ALA A 86 4.47 7.60 -11.94
N GLU A 87 3.90 6.67 -11.18
CA GLU A 87 3.40 5.40 -11.69
C GLU A 87 1.89 5.43 -11.90
N SER A 88 1.15 6.00 -10.94
CA SER A 88 -0.32 5.95 -10.93
C SER A 88 -0.97 7.13 -11.66
N GLY A 89 -0.28 8.27 -11.70
CA GLY A 89 -0.81 9.55 -12.18
C GLY A 89 -1.87 10.17 -11.25
N PHE A 90 -1.99 9.70 -10.01
CA PHE A 90 -2.89 10.31 -9.02
C PHE A 90 -2.17 11.38 -8.20
N THR A 91 -2.93 12.37 -7.76
CA THR A 91 -2.49 13.31 -6.73
C THR A 91 -2.48 12.63 -5.35
N GLN A 92 -1.72 13.19 -4.40
CA GLN A 92 -1.70 12.68 -3.02
C GLN A 92 -3.09 12.72 -2.37
N LEU A 93 -3.92 13.70 -2.72
CA LEU A 93 -5.29 13.79 -2.21
C LEU A 93 -6.18 12.67 -2.77
N GLU A 94 -6.09 12.39 -4.07
CA GLU A 94 -6.82 11.28 -4.69
C GLU A 94 -6.39 9.94 -4.10
N TYR A 95 -5.08 9.74 -3.91
CA TYR A 95 -4.56 8.56 -3.24
C TYR A 95 -5.03 8.47 -1.78
N ALA A 96 -5.15 9.58 -1.04
CA ALA A 96 -5.61 9.57 0.34
C ALA A 96 -7.02 8.94 0.48
N TYR A 97 -7.93 9.25 -0.44
CA TYR A 97 -9.25 8.61 -0.46
C TYR A 97 -9.19 7.10 -0.72
N MET A 98 -8.27 6.64 -1.58
CA MET A 98 -8.05 5.22 -1.84
C MET A 98 -7.41 4.53 -0.63
N ALA A 99 -6.40 5.16 -0.03
CA ALA A 99 -5.70 4.68 1.16
C ALA A 99 -6.64 4.57 2.37
N GLU A 100 -7.60 5.48 2.52
CA GLU A 100 -8.66 5.38 3.53
C GLU A 100 -9.45 4.07 3.38
N GLN A 101 -9.81 3.71 2.15
CA GLN A 101 -10.53 2.44 1.92
C GLN A 101 -9.63 1.23 2.18
N MET A 102 -8.36 1.28 1.77
CA MET A 102 -7.38 0.23 2.08
C MET A 102 -7.21 0.03 3.59
N GLY A 103 -7.31 1.10 4.39
CA GLY A 103 -7.27 1.03 5.85
C GLY A 103 -8.40 0.23 6.51
N ARG A 104 -9.45 -0.15 5.76
CA ARG A 104 -10.56 -0.98 6.27
C ARG A 104 -10.17 -2.46 6.48
N SER A 105 -9.00 -2.87 6.00
CA SER A 105 -8.49 -4.24 6.12
C SER A 105 -6.99 -4.21 6.44
N PRO A 106 -6.50 -5.04 7.37
CA PRO A 106 -5.07 -5.06 7.71
C PRO A 106 -4.18 -5.53 6.56
N ILE A 107 -4.74 -6.22 5.56
CA ILE A 107 -3.99 -6.82 4.46
C ILE A 107 -4.20 -6.10 3.11
N ALA A 108 -5.16 -5.17 3.01
CA ALA A 108 -5.52 -4.56 1.73
C ALA A 108 -4.39 -3.75 1.10
N SER A 109 -3.65 -2.97 1.89
CA SER A 109 -2.56 -2.15 1.34
C SER A 109 -1.48 -3.00 0.67
N GLU A 110 -1.18 -4.19 1.20
CA GLU A 110 -0.21 -5.09 0.60
C GLU A 110 -0.70 -5.66 -0.76
N VAL A 111 -2.00 -5.93 -0.87
CA VAL A 111 -2.61 -6.43 -2.11
C VAL A 111 -2.44 -5.47 -3.29
N PHE A 112 -2.40 -4.16 -3.04
CA PHE A 112 -2.22 -3.12 -4.07
C PHE A 112 -0.76 -2.64 -4.22
N ASN A 113 0.19 -3.29 -3.54
CA ASN A 113 1.60 -2.86 -3.42
C ASN A 113 1.78 -1.46 -2.79
N CYS A 114 0.90 -1.13 -1.84
CA CYS A 114 0.84 0.15 -1.12
C CYS A 114 1.17 0.00 0.37
N SER A 115 1.73 -1.13 0.80
CA SER A 115 2.08 -1.39 2.21
C SER A 115 3.42 -0.75 2.60
N ALA A 116 3.46 -0.15 3.79
CA ALA A 116 4.72 0.10 4.49
C ALA A 116 5.43 -1.23 4.82
N PRO A 117 6.77 -1.24 4.93
CA PRO A 117 7.70 -0.11 4.80
C PRO A 117 8.11 0.18 3.33
N ASP A 118 7.60 -0.59 2.37
CA ASP A 118 8.08 -0.58 0.99
C ASP A 118 7.78 0.72 0.24
N THR A 119 6.60 1.31 0.45
CA THR A 119 6.20 2.57 -0.21
C THR A 119 7.18 3.70 0.04
N GLY A 120 7.61 3.89 1.29
CA GLY A 120 8.62 4.91 1.63
C GLY A 120 9.98 4.62 1.00
N ASN A 121 10.41 3.36 1.01
CA ASN A 121 11.68 2.97 0.37
C ASN A 121 11.66 3.13 -1.15
N MET A 122 10.53 2.80 -1.79
CA MET A 122 10.30 3.04 -3.21
C MET A 122 10.35 4.53 -3.54
N GLU A 123 9.75 5.39 -2.71
CA GLU A 123 9.78 6.84 -2.89
C GLU A 123 11.20 7.41 -2.73
N VAL A 124 11.98 6.93 -1.75
CA VAL A 124 13.39 7.33 -1.60
C VAL A 124 14.21 6.94 -2.83
N LEU A 125 14.07 5.70 -3.32
CA LEU A 125 14.78 5.26 -4.52
C LEU A 125 14.31 6.00 -5.78
N HIS A 126 13.03 6.34 -5.88
CA HIS A 126 12.48 7.12 -7.00
C HIS A 126 13.12 8.52 -7.07
N LEU A 127 13.17 9.22 -5.93
CA LEU A 127 13.66 10.59 -5.84
C LEU A 127 15.19 10.69 -5.88
N TYR A 128 15.90 9.79 -5.18
CA TYR A 128 17.34 9.94 -4.91
C TYR A 128 18.21 8.81 -5.47
N GLY A 129 17.60 7.71 -5.93
CA GLY A 129 18.35 6.59 -6.50
C GLY A 129 18.96 6.95 -7.85
N ASN A 130 20.21 6.53 -8.07
CA ASN A 130 20.81 6.53 -9.41
C ASN A 130 20.22 5.41 -10.30
N ASP A 131 20.49 5.44 -11.60
CA ASP A 131 19.91 4.49 -12.55
C ASP A 131 20.19 3.03 -12.21
N ALA A 132 21.42 2.72 -11.77
CA ALA A 132 21.79 1.37 -11.37
C ALA A 132 21.03 0.90 -10.11
N GLN A 133 20.81 1.79 -9.15
CA GLN A 133 20.02 1.51 -7.94
C GLN A 133 18.53 1.34 -8.28
N LYS A 134 18.01 2.17 -9.19
CA LYS A 134 16.61 2.08 -9.64
C LYS A 134 16.36 0.75 -10.36
N GLU A 135 17.23 0.37 -11.28
CA GLU A 135 17.08 -0.90 -11.99
C GLU A 135 17.20 -2.10 -11.04
N LYS A 136 18.20 -2.06 -10.14
CA LYS A 136 18.46 -3.18 -9.23
C LYS A 136 17.41 -3.34 -8.14
N TRP A 137 16.80 -2.24 -7.65
CA TRP A 137 15.97 -2.27 -6.44
C TRP A 137 14.60 -1.66 -6.61
N LEU A 138 14.47 -0.49 -7.25
CA LEU A 138 13.17 0.15 -7.44
C LEU A 138 12.29 -0.69 -8.37
N ARG A 139 12.85 -1.19 -9.49
CA ARG A 139 12.08 -1.98 -10.46
C ARG A 139 11.51 -3.25 -9.84
N PRO A 140 12.30 -4.09 -9.13
CA PRO A 140 11.76 -5.26 -8.43
C PRO A 140 10.72 -4.93 -7.34
N LEU A 141 10.87 -3.82 -6.62
CA LEU A 141 9.91 -3.36 -5.61
C LEU A 141 8.58 -2.92 -6.25
N LEU A 142 8.64 -2.14 -7.33
CA LEU A 142 7.46 -1.74 -8.12
C LEU A 142 6.77 -2.95 -8.75
N ASP A 143 7.52 -4.00 -9.09
CA ASP A 143 6.96 -5.24 -9.61
C ASP A 143 6.37 -6.16 -8.52
N GLY A 144 6.67 -5.90 -7.25
CA GLY A 144 6.25 -6.71 -6.10
C GLY A 144 7.04 -8.01 -5.91
N THR A 145 8.20 -8.15 -6.56
CA THR A 145 9.00 -9.39 -6.56
C THR A 145 9.94 -9.50 -5.36
N ILE A 146 10.25 -8.36 -4.72
CA ILE A 146 11.01 -8.29 -3.48
C ILE A 146 10.27 -7.41 -2.47
N ARG A 147 10.63 -7.58 -1.20
CA ARG A 147 10.22 -6.71 -0.10
C ARG A 147 11.47 -6.04 0.48
N SER A 148 11.27 -4.91 1.13
CA SER A 148 12.31 -4.12 1.77
C SER A 148 12.01 -3.92 3.25
N CYS A 149 13.01 -3.47 4.00
CA CYS A 149 12.79 -2.94 5.34
C CYS A 149 13.58 -1.66 5.54
N PHE A 150 13.18 -0.88 6.54
CA PHE A 150 13.79 0.40 6.87
C PHE A 150 14.36 0.31 8.29
N GLY A 151 15.69 0.26 8.40
CA GLY A 151 16.39 0.30 9.67
C GLY A 151 16.81 1.74 9.96
N MET A 152 16.20 2.37 10.96
CA MET A 152 16.60 3.70 11.45
C MET A 152 16.76 3.72 12.96
N THR A 153 15.84 3.07 13.66
CA THR A 153 15.86 2.95 15.13
C THR A 153 16.87 1.89 15.55
N GLY A 154 17.88 2.28 16.33
CA GLY A 154 18.90 1.39 16.91
C GLY A 154 19.23 1.79 18.35
N MET A 155 19.64 0.83 19.19
CA MET A 155 19.98 1.09 20.60
C MET A 155 21.29 1.90 20.79
N ASN A 156 22.11 2.01 19.74
CA ASN A 156 23.32 2.83 19.72
C ASN A 156 23.52 3.39 18.31
N ILE A 157 23.27 4.70 18.16
CA ILE A 157 23.70 5.57 17.05
C ILE A 157 22.93 5.41 15.72
N TYR A 158 22.55 6.57 15.17
CA TYR A 158 21.87 6.81 13.90
C TYR A 158 22.46 6.01 12.74
N THR A 159 21.76 5.00 12.27
CA THR A 159 22.06 4.35 11.00
C THR A 159 20.74 4.19 10.25
N VAL A 160 20.54 5.02 9.21
CA VAL A 160 19.43 4.87 8.25
C VAL A 160 19.92 3.93 7.15
N VAL A 161 19.46 2.68 7.17
CA VAL A 161 19.73 1.69 6.12
C VAL A 161 18.40 1.22 5.55
N ILE A 162 18.19 1.50 4.26
CA ILE A 162 17.21 0.76 3.47
C ILE A 162 17.79 -0.64 3.28
N LEU A 163 17.24 -1.61 3.97
CA LEU A 163 17.74 -2.99 4.02
C LEU A 163 17.45 -3.79 2.74
N ALA A 164 16.97 -3.14 1.67
CA ALA A 164 17.13 -3.71 0.33
C ALA A 164 18.62 -3.71 -0.12
N LEU A 165 19.49 -2.92 0.52
CA LEU A 165 20.82 -2.61 -0.02
C LEU A 165 21.99 -3.46 0.48
N MET A 166 21.87 -4.34 1.49
CA MET A 166 23.09 -4.95 2.08
C MET A 166 22.98 -6.43 2.43
N SER A 167 24.03 -7.17 2.06
CA SER A 167 24.43 -8.40 2.76
C SER A 167 24.49 -8.12 4.26
N THR A 168 24.04 -9.06 5.08
CA THR A 168 24.06 -9.01 6.55
C THR A 168 25.44 -8.68 7.14
N ASP A 169 26.52 -8.80 6.36
CA ASP A 169 27.89 -8.41 6.71
C ASP A 169 28.06 -6.96 7.17
N CYS A 170 27.30 -6.00 6.63
CA CYS A 170 27.49 -4.59 6.96
C CYS A 170 26.76 -4.15 8.24
N LEU A 171 25.84 -4.97 8.77
CA LEU A 171 25.06 -4.64 9.97
C LEU A 171 25.73 -5.09 11.28
N PHE A 172 26.62 -6.09 11.21
CA PHE A 172 27.20 -6.72 12.40
C PHE A 172 28.71 -6.65 12.49
N LYS A 173 29.41 -6.25 11.42
CA LYS A 173 30.84 -5.91 11.52
C LYS A 173 30.95 -4.47 11.98
N GLY A 174 31.01 -4.30 13.31
CA GLY A 174 31.74 -3.18 13.86
C GLY A 174 33.12 -3.16 13.20
N HIS A 175 33.39 -2.14 12.40
CA HIS A 175 34.74 -1.91 11.94
C HIS A 175 35.62 -1.64 13.18
N PRO A 176 36.86 -2.17 13.22
CA PRO A 176 37.75 -2.10 14.36
C PRO A 176 38.11 -0.66 14.76
#